data_AF-A0A7V8Z8Y7-F1
#
_entry.id   AF-A0A7V8Z8Y7-F1
#
_cell.length_a   1.000
_cell.length_b   1.000
_cell.length_c   1.000
_cell.angle_alpha   90.00
_cell.angle_beta   90.00
_cell.angle_gamma   90.00
#
_symmetry.space_group_name_H-M   'P 1'
#
loop_
_entity.id
_entity.type
_entity.pdbx_description
1 polymer ?
#
loop_
_entity_poly.entity_id
_entity_poly.type
_entity_poly.pdbx_seq_one_letter_code
_entity_poly.pdbx_strand_id
1 'polypeptide(L)'
;MVFRDGKLATRAAKQRQVQTRDNQPTIDERLTRLEEDIRRLKVEFDIYFNGAAKRPPYDTKSRVESTIKRLADERSISFAQRYQYNSLVARYTSFHELWRRSVQSREEGYDKAASARSNHLHRNDEKNSKAPRETFVCVDAHTDVETVKSLYNALVEAKRACGEPTDDFSFPRFHHLVAQKTDALKQSLKCERVQFSVSVEDGHVQFKAKGDE
;
A
#
# COMPACT_ATOMS: atom_id res chain seq x y z
N MET A 1 -49.37 -30.02 -48.40
CA MET A 1 -48.02 -30.58 -48.30
C MET A 1 -47.04 -29.41 -48.36
N VAL A 2 -46.41 -29.02 -47.24
CA VAL A 2 -45.38 -27.97 -47.23
C VAL A 2 -44.29 -28.43 -46.27
N PHE A 3 -43.04 -28.55 -46.75
CA PHE A 3 -41.88 -28.88 -45.93
C PHE A 3 -40.70 -27.99 -46.33
N ARG A 4 -40.08 -27.43 -45.27
CA ARG A 4 -38.66 -27.10 -45.09
C ARG A 4 -38.16 -25.70 -45.47
N ASP A 5 -38.36 -24.79 -44.53
CA ASP A 5 -37.41 -23.71 -44.21
C ASP A 5 -37.01 -23.80 -42.74
N GLY A 6 -35.94 -24.55 -42.44
CA GLY A 6 -35.51 -24.78 -41.04
C GLY A 6 -34.03 -25.11 -40.84
N LYS A 7 -33.18 -25.03 -41.86
CA LYS A 7 -31.76 -25.47 -41.77
C LYS A 7 -30.72 -24.34 -41.76
N LEU A 8 -31.10 -23.09 -42.04
CA LEU A 8 -30.13 -21.99 -42.14
C LEU A 8 -29.95 -21.21 -40.83
N ALA A 9 -30.97 -21.12 -39.97
CA ALA A 9 -30.89 -20.39 -38.70
C ALA A 9 -30.02 -21.11 -37.62
N THR A 10 -29.88 -22.44 -37.70
CA THR A 10 -29.19 -23.23 -36.67
C THR A 10 -27.66 -23.20 -36.81
N ARG A 11 -27.11 -22.89 -37.98
CA ARG A 11 -25.65 -22.84 -38.22
C ARG A 11 -24.99 -21.57 -37.66
N ALA A 12 -25.66 -20.41 -37.79
CA ALA A 12 -25.16 -19.14 -37.29
C ALA A 12 -25.17 -19.06 -35.75
N ALA A 13 -26.20 -19.62 -35.10
CA ALA A 13 -26.26 -19.73 -33.64
C ALA A 13 -25.19 -20.70 -33.08
N LYS A 14 -24.89 -21.78 -33.81
CA LYS A 14 -23.83 -22.74 -33.45
C LYS A 14 -22.42 -22.17 -33.66
N GLN A 15 -22.20 -21.34 -34.68
CA GLN A 15 -20.91 -20.64 -34.88
C GLN A 15 -20.67 -19.50 -33.87
N ARG A 16 -21.71 -18.75 -33.47
CA ARG A 16 -21.61 -17.73 -32.40
C ARG A 16 -21.34 -18.33 -31.01
N GLN A 17 -21.86 -19.52 -30.72
CA GLN A 17 -21.59 -20.23 -29.45
C GLN A 17 -20.20 -20.89 -29.38
N VAL A 18 -19.55 -21.15 -30.53
CA VAL A 18 -18.19 -21.71 -30.57
C VAL A 18 -17.14 -20.62 -30.32
N GLN A 19 -17.35 -19.40 -30.83
CA GLN A 19 -16.43 -18.27 -30.62
C GLN A 19 -16.37 -17.75 -29.17
N THR A 20 -17.44 -17.90 -28.37
CA THR A 20 -17.44 -17.47 -26.97
C THR A 20 -16.81 -18.47 -26.00
N ARG A 21 -16.59 -19.72 -26.42
CA ARG A 21 -15.96 -20.76 -25.60
C ARG A 21 -14.43 -20.79 -25.72
N ASP A 22 -13.89 -20.26 -26.82
CA ASP A 22 -12.45 -20.30 -27.14
C ASP A 22 -11.62 -19.15 -26.52
N ASN A 23 -12.25 -18.29 -25.72
CA ASN A 23 -11.58 -17.17 -25.04
C ASN A 23 -11.49 -17.36 -23.52
N GLN A 24 -11.55 -18.61 -23.04
CA GLN A 24 -11.26 -18.86 -21.63
C GLN A 24 -9.75 -18.63 -21.42
N PRO A 25 -9.36 -17.70 -20.52
CA PRO A 25 -7.95 -17.48 -20.24
C PRO A 25 -7.33 -18.78 -19.73
N THR A 26 -6.18 -19.11 -20.28
CA THR A 26 -5.37 -20.27 -19.90
C THR A 26 -5.05 -20.23 -18.40
N ILE A 27 -4.67 -21.38 -17.83
CA ILE A 27 -4.30 -21.47 -16.42
C ILE A 27 -3.14 -20.51 -16.11
N ASP A 28 -2.14 -20.41 -17.00
CA ASP A 28 -1.00 -19.51 -16.84
C ASP A 28 -1.40 -18.02 -16.86
N GLU A 29 -2.32 -17.62 -17.74
CA GLU A 29 -2.86 -16.26 -17.73
C GLU A 29 -3.65 -15.96 -16.45
N ARG A 30 -4.41 -16.95 -15.96
CA ARG A 30 -5.14 -16.84 -14.68
C ARG A 30 -4.17 -16.71 -13.49
N LEU A 31 -3.06 -17.44 -13.50
CA LEU A 31 -2.01 -17.34 -12.48
C LEU A 31 -1.29 -15.99 -12.54
N THR A 32 -1.00 -15.50 -13.74
CA THR A 32 -0.40 -14.17 -13.95
C THR A 32 -1.31 -13.06 -13.44
N ARG A 33 -2.60 -13.11 -13.78
CA ARG A 33 -3.61 -12.17 -13.26
C ARG A 33 -3.75 -12.24 -11.74
N LEU A 34 -3.73 -13.44 -11.17
CA LEU A 34 -3.76 -13.61 -9.71
C LEU A 34 -2.55 -12.93 -9.06
N GLU A 35 -1.36 -13.07 -9.63
CA GLU A 35 -0.15 -12.41 -9.10
C GLU A 35 -0.27 -10.89 -9.16
N GLU A 36 -0.74 -10.33 -10.28
CA GLU A 36 -0.97 -8.89 -10.43
C GLU A 36 -2.01 -8.37 -9.43
N ASP A 37 -3.14 -9.07 -9.29
CA ASP A 37 -4.19 -8.72 -8.34
C ASP A 37 -3.67 -8.77 -6.89
N ILE A 38 -2.81 -9.75 -6.53
CA ILE A 38 -2.15 -9.80 -5.21
C ILE A 38 -1.24 -8.59 -4.99
N ARG A 39 -0.43 -8.19 -5.98
CA ARG A 39 0.45 -7.02 -5.89
C ARG A 39 -0.36 -5.73 -5.75
N ARG A 40 -1.42 -5.59 -6.55
CA ARG A 40 -2.34 -4.46 -6.48
C ARG A 40 -3.02 -4.37 -5.12
N LEU A 41 -3.54 -5.50 -4.62
CA LEU A 41 -4.19 -5.57 -3.31
C LEU A 41 -3.27 -5.09 -2.19
N LYS A 42 -1.99 -5.46 -2.24
CA LYS A 42 -0.98 -4.97 -1.30
C LYS A 42 -0.82 -3.45 -1.34
N VAL A 43 -0.67 -2.87 -2.53
CA VAL A 43 -0.55 -1.41 -2.68
C VAL A 43 -1.80 -0.70 -2.17
N GLU A 44 -3.00 -1.21 -2.48
CA GLU A 44 -4.24 -0.61 -2.02
C GLU A 44 -4.39 -0.67 -0.48
N PHE A 45 -3.94 -1.77 0.15
CA PHE A 45 -3.87 -1.86 1.60
C PHE A 45 -2.82 -0.91 2.19
N ASP A 46 -1.64 -0.77 1.59
CA ASP A 46 -0.63 0.19 2.03
C ASP A 46 -1.16 1.63 1.98
N ILE A 47 -1.87 2.01 0.90
CA ILE A 47 -2.55 3.31 0.76
C ILE A 47 -3.63 3.50 1.85
N TYR A 48 -4.40 2.46 2.16
CA TYR A 48 -5.39 2.49 3.22
C TYR A 48 -4.75 2.67 4.61
N PHE A 49 -3.69 1.94 4.92
CA PHE A 49 -2.99 2.06 6.21
C PHE A 49 -2.32 3.43 6.35
N ASN A 50 -1.79 3.99 5.27
CA ASN A 50 -1.25 5.35 5.22
C ASN A 50 -2.33 6.45 5.31
N GLY A 51 -3.62 6.09 5.30
CA GLY A 51 -4.75 7.02 5.47
C GLY A 51 -5.16 7.78 4.21
N ALA A 52 -4.54 7.49 3.07
CA ALA A 52 -4.90 8.10 1.78
C ALA A 52 -6.20 7.51 1.19
N ALA A 53 -6.55 6.26 1.56
CA ALA A 53 -7.87 5.69 1.28
C ALA A 53 -8.72 5.59 2.56
N LYS A 54 -9.99 6.01 2.48
CA LYS A 54 -10.94 5.99 3.60
C LYS A 54 -11.51 4.59 3.90
N ARG A 55 -11.42 3.67 2.94
CA ARG A 55 -12.03 2.33 3.02
C ARG A 55 -11.02 1.27 2.64
N PRO A 56 -11.04 0.09 3.28
CA PRO A 56 -10.25 -1.05 2.85
C PRO A 56 -10.61 -1.51 1.42
N PRO A 57 -9.66 -2.10 0.68
CA PRO A 57 -9.88 -2.60 -0.67
C PRO A 57 -10.63 -3.95 -0.69
N TYR A 58 -11.90 -3.92 -0.32
CA TYR A 58 -12.75 -5.13 -0.26
C TYR A 58 -13.00 -5.75 -1.63
N ASP A 59 -13.20 -4.94 -2.67
CA ASP A 59 -13.43 -5.42 -4.04
C ASP A 59 -12.24 -6.22 -4.59
N THR A 60 -11.04 -5.66 -4.51
CA THR A 60 -9.81 -6.33 -4.97
C THR A 60 -9.53 -7.58 -4.14
N LYS A 61 -9.76 -7.53 -2.82
CA LYS A 61 -9.66 -8.71 -1.94
C LYS A 61 -10.61 -9.83 -2.38
N SER A 62 -11.88 -9.51 -2.58
CA SER A 62 -12.89 -10.48 -3.00
C SER A 62 -12.55 -11.12 -4.35
N ARG A 63 -12.00 -10.34 -5.29
CA ARG A 63 -11.52 -10.83 -6.59
C ARG A 63 -10.36 -11.81 -6.45
N VAL A 64 -9.35 -11.48 -5.62
CA VAL A 64 -8.21 -12.37 -5.33
C VAL A 64 -8.72 -13.67 -4.71
N GLU A 65 -9.56 -13.60 -3.67
CA GLU A 65 -10.10 -14.78 -2.99
C GLU A 65 -10.93 -15.66 -3.93
N SER A 66 -11.75 -15.05 -4.79
CA SER A 66 -12.54 -15.78 -5.79
C SER A 66 -11.66 -16.49 -6.81
N THR A 67 -10.56 -15.86 -7.22
CA THR A 67 -9.59 -16.42 -8.17
C THR A 67 -8.80 -17.55 -7.55
N ILE A 68 -8.36 -17.42 -6.29
CA ILE A 68 -7.70 -18.48 -5.52
C ILE A 68 -8.61 -19.69 -5.37
N LYS A 69 -9.88 -19.50 -5.01
CA LYS A 69 -10.87 -20.59 -4.88
C LYS A 69 -11.08 -21.31 -6.22
N ARG A 70 -11.28 -20.56 -7.30
CA ARG A 70 -11.48 -21.14 -8.64
C ARG A 70 -10.25 -21.90 -9.15
N LEU A 71 -9.05 -21.46 -8.80
CA LEU A 71 -7.81 -22.19 -9.13
C LEU A 71 -7.57 -23.38 -8.18
N ALA A 72 -8.09 -23.36 -6.95
CA ALA A 72 -8.02 -24.50 -6.04
C ALA A 72 -8.83 -25.70 -6.56
N ASP A 73 -10.00 -25.43 -7.12
CA ASP A 73 -10.95 -26.44 -7.62
C ASP A 73 -10.55 -27.02 -9.00
N GLU A 74 -9.59 -26.41 -9.68
CA GLU A 74 -9.12 -26.81 -11.00
C GLU A 74 -8.26 -28.08 -10.89
N ARG A 75 -8.79 -29.22 -11.34
CA ARG A 75 -8.10 -30.52 -11.29
C ARG A 75 -7.07 -30.72 -12.40
N SER A 76 -7.04 -29.82 -13.39
CA SER A 76 -6.22 -29.92 -14.60
C SER A 76 -4.88 -29.17 -14.51
N ILE A 77 -4.50 -28.69 -13.32
CA ILE A 77 -3.28 -27.91 -13.11
C ILE A 77 -2.03 -28.79 -13.22
N SER A 78 -1.07 -28.39 -14.06
CA SER A 78 0.24 -29.06 -14.17
C SER A 78 1.10 -28.87 -12.90
N PHE A 79 2.13 -29.69 -12.72
CA PHE A 79 3.02 -29.57 -11.55
C PHE A 79 3.65 -28.18 -11.41
N ALA A 80 4.13 -27.59 -12.51
CA ALA A 80 4.72 -26.26 -12.52
C ALA A 80 3.71 -25.17 -12.13
N GLN A 81 2.52 -25.21 -12.73
CA GLN A 81 1.43 -24.28 -12.40
C GLN A 81 0.95 -24.44 -10.95
N ARG A 82 0.97 -25.68 -10.42
CA ARG A 82 0.61 -25.96 -9.02
C ARG A 82 1.63 -25.37 -8.05
N TYR A 83 2.91 -25.46 -8.38
CA TYR A 83 3.98 -24.82 -7.62
C TYR A 83 3.82 -23.30 -7.60
N GLN A 84 3.59 -22.69 -8.77
CA GLN A 84 3.35 -21.25 -8.87
C GLN A 84 2.10 -20.84 -8.07
N TYR A 85 0.99 -21.56 -8.22
CA TYR A 85 -0.23 -21.36 -7.44
C TYR A 85 0.04 -21.40 -5.93
N ASN A 86 0.71 -22.45 -5.45
CA ASN A 86 1.03 -22.59 -4.02
C ASN A 86 1.90 -21.44 -3.51
N SER A 87 2.87 -20.97 -4.31
CA SER A 87 3.69 -19.80 -3.98
C SER A 87 2.85 -18.53 -3.86
N LEU A 88 1.90 -18.31 -4.77
CA LEU A 88 0.99 -17.17 -4.75
C LEU A 88 0.03 -17.22 -3.55
N VAL A 89 -0.52 -18.39 -3.24
CA VAL A 89 -1.38 -18.59 -2.05
C VAL A 89 -0.61 -18.32 -0.76
N ALA A 90 0.60 -18.86 -0.61
CA ALA A 90 1.43 -18.60 0.56
C ALA A 90 1.70 -17.09 0.74
N ARG A 91 2.06 -16.40 -0.34
CA ARG A 91 2.27 -14.95 -0.34
C ARG A 91 1.00 -14.19 0.07
N TYR A 92 -0.15 -14.58 -0.48
CA TYR A 92 -1.44 -13.99 -0.11
C TYR A 92 -1.77 -14.20 1.37
N THR A 93 -1.63 -15.42 1.89
CA THR A 93 -1.88 -15.73 3.31
C THR A 93 -1.00 -14.90 4.23
N SER A 94 0.30 -14.75 3.91
CA SER A 94 1.20 -13.89 4.70
C SER A 94 0.72 -12.44 4.73
N PHE A 95 0.36 -11.87 3.57
CA PHE A 95 -0.12 -10.49 3.52
C PHE A 95 -1.49 -10.33 4.21
N HIS A 96 -2.39 -11.28 4.06
CA HIS A 96 -3.71 -11.25 4.68
C HIS A 96 -3.63 -11.25 6.20
N GLU A 97 -2.76 -12.08 6.80
CA GLU A 97 -2.54 -12.07 8.25
C GLU A 97 -1.93 -10.74 8.73
N LEU A 98 -0.98 -10.17 7.97
CA LEU A 98 -0.44 -8.85 8.28
C LEU A 98 -1.54 -7.79 8.27
N TRP A 99 -2.35 -7.73 7.22
CA TRP A 99 -3.44 -6.76 7.12
C TRP A 99 -4.49 -6.97 8.21
N ARG A 100 -4.81 -8.21 8.57
CA ARG A 100 -5.74 -8.53 9.66
C ARG A 100 -5.24 -8.00 10.99
N ARG A 101 -3.96 -8.24 11.31
CA ARG A 101 -3.32 -7.69 12.53
C ARG A 101 -3.31 -6.17 12.50
N SER A 102 -2.95 -5.54 11.38
CA SER A 102 -2.94 -4.08 11.24
C SER A 102 -4.34 -3.46 11.37
N VAL A 103 -5.38 -4.10 10.85
CA VAL A 103 -6.77 -3.65 11.04
C VAL A 103 -7.19 -3.79 12.49
N GLN A 104 -6.86 -4.91 13.14
CA GLN A 104 -7.21 -5.15 14.54
C GLN A 104 -6.51 -4.18 15.49
N SER A 105 -5.18 -3.98 15.35
CA SER A 105 -4.44 -2.96 16.11
C SER A 105 -4.96 -1.55 15.87
N ARG A 106 -5.44 -1.28 14.65
CA ARG A 106 -6.11 -0.01 14.35
C ARG A 106 -7.44 0.09 15.06
N GLU A 107 -8.35 -0.88 14.97
CA GLU A 107 -9.67 -0.85 15.63
C GLU A 107 -9.54 -0.69 17.16
N GLU A 108 -8.59 -1.41 17.78
CA GLU A 108 -8.28 -1.28 19.21
C GLU A 108 -7.74 0.12 19.59
N GLY A 109 -7.18 0.88 18.63
CA GLY A 109 -6.75 2.28 18.78
C GLY A 109 -7.69 3.34 18.18
N TYR A 110 -8.63 2.97 17.30
CA TYR A 110 -9.43 3.89 16.48
C TYR A 110 -10.77 4.27 17.11
N ASP A 111 -11.34 3.47 18.01
CA ASP A 111 -12.66 3.76 18.57
C ASP A 111 -12.73 5.09 19.34
N LYS A 112 -11.58 5.60 19.84
CA LYS A 112 -11.51 6.93 20.46
C LYS A 112 -11.18 8.07 19.48
N ALA A 113 -10.62 7.76 18.31
CA ALA A 113 -10.04 8.76 17.41
C ALA A 113 -10.78 8.91 16.07
N ALA A 114 -11.58 7.93 15.63
CA ALA A 114 -12.34 8.01 14.37
C ALA A 114 -13.58 8.90 14.50
N SER A 115 -14.33 8.76 15.60
CA SER A 115 -15.54 9.55 15.87
C SER A 115 -15.22 11.05 16.06
N ALA A 116 -14.03 11.37 16.57
CA ALA A 116 -13.55 12.75 16.70
C ALA A 116 -13.07 13.39 15.38
N ARG A 117 -12.65 12.58 14.38
CA ARG A 117 -12.02 13.08 13.14
C ARG A 117 -13.01 13.50 12.05
N SER A 118 -14.28 13.08 12.11
CA SER A 118 -15.30 13.58 11.16
C SER A 118 -15.72 15.03 11.43
N ASN A 119 -15.49 15.56 12.64
CA ASN A 119 -15.74 16.96 12.99
C ASN A 119 -14.51 17.88 12.82
N HIS A 120 -13.35 17.34 12.43
CA HIS A 120 -12.07 18.05 12.48
C HIS A 120 -11.48 18.45 11.12
N LEU A 121 -12.21 18.27 10.00
CA LEU A 121 -11.69 18.69 8.68
C LEU A 121 -11.66 20.22 8.47
N HIS A 122 -12.08 21.04 9.42
CA HIS A 122 -12.08 22.51 9.26
C HIS A 122 -11.63 23.31 10.50
N ARG A 123 -11.06 22.68 11.54
CA ARG A 123 -10.65 23.47 12.71
C ARG A 123 -9.56 22.79 13.53
N ASN A 124 -8.45 23.50 13.71
CA ASN A 124 -7.38 23.26 14.69
C ASN A 124 -6.31 22.21 14.36
N ASP A 125 -5.36 22.61 13.52
CA ASP A 125 -3.95 22.60 13.94
C ASP A 125 -3.83 23.25 15.34
N GLU A 126 -3.06 22.65 16.24
CA GLU A 126 -2.43 23.23 17.46
C GLU A 126 -2.60 22.47 18.79
N LYS A 127 -3.49 21.50 18.99
CA LYS A 127 -3.60 20.87 20.34
C LYS A 127 -3.93 19.38 20.33
N ASN A 128 -2.94 18.51 20.10
CA ASN A 128 -2.90 17.22 20.83
C ASN A 128 -1.51 16.56 20.80
N SER A 129 -0.67 16.91 21.77
CA SER A 129 0.59 16.23 22.08
C SER A 129 0.34 15.10 23.09
N LYS A 130 0.65 13.86 22.72
CA LYS A 130 0.98 12.82 23.72
C LYS A 130 1.94 11.72 23.23
N ALA A 131 2.71 12.00 22.18
CA ALA A 131 3.95 11.29 21.90
C ALA A 131 5.03 12.37 21.70
N PRO A 132 6.29 12.16 22.15
CA PRO A 132 7.38 13.07 21.81
C PRO A 132 7.50 13.09 20.29
N ARG A 133 7.08 14.21 19.68
CA ARG A 133 7.25 14.45 18.25
C ARG A 133 8.21 15.61 18.12
N GLU A 134 9.45 15.29 17.81
CA GLU A 134 10.43 16.32 17.54
C GLU A 134 10.25 16.82 16.12
N THR A 135 10.00 18.12 16.01
CA THR A 135 9.71 18.80 14.76
C THR A 135 10.84 19.77 14.49
N PHE A 136 11.39 19.70 13.29
CA PHE A 136 12.50 20.51 12.84
C PHE A 136 12.06 21.23 11.57
N VAL A 137 12.15 22.55 11.56
CA VAL A 137 11.87 23.34 10.35
C VAL A 137 13.21 23.71 9.73
N CYS A 138 13.40 23.33 8.48
CA CYS A 138 14.59 23.63 7.72
C CYS A 138 14.22 24.60 6.60
N VAL A 139 14.89 25.75 6.57
CA VAL A 139 14.75 26.71 5.46
C VAL A 139 15.61 26.25 4.30
N ASP A 140 16.86 25.84 4.53
CA ASP A 140 17.73 25.31 3.50
C ASP A 140 18.65 24.21 4.05
N ALA A 141 18.46 22.99 3.58
CA ALA A 141 19.14 21.81 4.10
C ALA A 141 20.64 21.73 3.75
N HIS A 142 21.13 22.61 2.86
CA HIS A 142 22.57 22.70 2.54
C HIS A 142 23.30 23.66 3.49
N THR A 143 22.64 24.69 4.00
CA THR A 143 23.22 25.64 4.96
C THR A 143 22.85 25.38 6.42
N ASP A 144 21.72 24.72 6.68
CA ASP A 144 21.15 24.53 8.02
C ASP A 144 21.66 23.23 8.66
N VAL A 145 22.99 23.09 8.68
CA VAL A 145 23.70 21.87 9.12
C VAL A 145 23.40 21.53 10.58
N GLU A 146 23.19 22.54 11.43
CA GLU A 146 22.84 22.35 12.85
C GLU A 146 21.44 21.76 13.02
N THR A 147 20.46 22.23 12.25
CA THR A 147 19.09 21.68 12.25
C THR A 147 19.07 20.26 11.72
N VAL A 148 19.81 19.98 10.63
CA VAL A 148 19.93 18.62 10.07
C VAL A 148 20.63 17.68 11.04
N LYS A 149 21.64 18.15 11.79
CA LYS A 149 22.33 17.37 12.83
C LYS A 149 21.43 17.08 14.03
N SER A 150 20.62 18.04 14.45
CA SER A 150 19.63 17.83 15.52
C SER A 150 18.57 16.81 15.10
N LEU A 151 18.06 16.92 13.87
CA LEU A 151 17.13 15.97 13.28
C LEU A 151 17.73 14.55 13.16
N TYR A 152 19.00 14.45 12.77
CA TYR A 152 19.73 13.19 12.71
C TYR A 152 19.83 12.54 14.09
N ASN A 153 20.23 13.30 15.11
CA ASN A 153 20.35 12.81 16.48
C ASN A 153 18.99 12.30 17.00
N ALA A 154 17.93 13.07 16.79
CA ALA A 154 16.56 12.70 17.14
C ALA A 154 16.13 11.37 16.49
N LEU A 155 16.44 11.20 15.20
CA LEU A 155 16.09 9.99 14.46
C LEU A 155 16.90 8.77 14.92
N VAL A 156 18.20 8.95 15.21
CA VAL A 156 19.07 7.87 15.71
C VAL A 156 18.67 7.46 17.12
N GLU A 157 18.35 8.42 17.99
CA GLU A 157 17.88 8.17 19.35
C GLU A 157 16.54 7.43 19.34
N ALA A 158 15.60 7.87 18.51
CA ALA A 158 14.33 7.17 18.30
C ALA A 158 14.56 5.74 17.78
N LYS A 159 15.48 5.55 16.81
CA LYS A 159 15.77 4.22 16.25
C LYS A 159 16.37 3.27 17.27
N ARG A 160 17.28 3.78 18.12
CA ARG A 160 17.85 3.04 19.25
C ARG A 160 16.80 2.65 20.29
N ALA A 161 15.89 3.56 20.63
CA ALA A 161 14.80 3.30 21.57
C ALA A 161 13.83 2.21 21.05
N CYS A 162 13.69 2.11 19.73
CA CYS A 162 12.88 1.11 19.02
C CYS A 162 13.61 -0.22 18.74
N GLY A 163 14.91 -0.32 19.02
CA GLY A 163 15.72 -1.50 18.70
C GLY A 163 16.01 -1.70 17.20
N GLU A 164 15.88 -0.64 16.39
CA GLU A 164 16.21 -0.67 14.97
C GLU A 164 17.73 -0.53 14.75
N PRO A 165 18.32 -1.22 13.75
CA PRO A 165 19.74 -1.10 13.45
C PRO A 165 20.09 0.32 12.98
N THR A 166 21.17 0.87 13.56
CA THR A 166 21.68 2.22 13.24
C THR A 166 23.04 2.21 12.54
N ASP A 167 23.65 1.04 12.39
CA ASP A 167 25.03 0.86 11.87
C ASP A 167 25.23 1.35 10.42
N ASP A 168 24.21 1.29 9.56
CA ASP A 168 24.30 1.76 8.17
C ASP A 168 23.93 3.24 7.98
N PHE A 169 23.61 3.94 9.06
CA PHE A 169 23.10 5.30 9.01
C PHE A 169 24.18 6.29 9.46
N SER A 170 24.84 6.95 8.50
CA SER A 170 25.87 7.96 8.77
C SER A 170 25.36 9.38 8.48
N PHE A 171 25.81 10.34 9.29
CA PHE A 171 25.43 11.76 9.14
C PHE A 171 25.67 12.32 7.72
N PRO A 172 26.81 12.06 7.04
CA PRO A 172 27.03 12.56 5.68
C PRO A 172 26.00 12.03 4.67
N ARG A 173 25.62 10.75 4.78
CA ARG A 173 24.62 10.13 3.91
C ARG A 173 23.22 10.66 4.19
N PHE A 174 22.91 10.88 5.46
CA PHE A 174 21.66 11.49 5.89
C PHE A 174 21.53 12.95 5.40
N HIS A 175 22.58 13.75 5.58
CA HIS A 175 22.61 15.14 5.11
C HIS A 175 22.34 15.23 3.61
N HIS A 176 23.00 14.41 2.80
CA HIS A 176 22.76 14.37 1.36
C HIS A 176 21.30 13.98 1.02
N LEU A 177 20.72 13.02 1.74
CA LEU A 177 19.34 12.60 1.56
C LEU A 177 18.33 13.69 1.93
N VAL A 178 18.52 14.35 3.08
CA VAL A 178 17.65 15.43 3.55
C VAL A 178 17.72 16.61 2.59
N ALA A 179 18.91 16.98 2.12
CA ALA A 179 19.11 17.99 1.10
C ALA A 179 18.36 17.68 -0.20
N GLN A 180 18.56 16.49 -0.77
CA GLN A 180 17.88 16.05 -2.00
C GLN A 180 16.35 16.04 -1.85
N LYS A 181 15.83 15.58 -0.70
CA LYS A 181 14.39 15.54 -0.42
C LYS A 181 13.81 16.92 -0.20
N THR A 182 14.55 17.83 0.42
CA THR A 182 14.17 19.22 0.62
C THR A 182 14.04 19.92 -0.73
N ASP A 183 15.02 19.76 -1.62
CA ASP A 183 15.01 20.34 -2.96
C ASP A 183 13.81 19.83 -3.79
N ALA A 184 13.56 18.52 -3.75
CA ALA A 184 12.41 17.92 -4.43
C ALA A 184 11.05 18.41 -3.86
N LEU A 185 10.95 18.59 -2.53
CA LEU A 185 9.74 19.11 -1.88
C LEU A 185 9.52 20.60 -2.20
N LYS A 186 10.57 21.41 -2.18
CA LYS A 186 10.50 22.83 -2.58
C LYS A 186 10.06 22.98 -4.04
N GLN A 187 10.63 22.17 -4.95
CA GLN A 187 10.26 22.21 -6.36
C GLN A 187 8.81 21.75 -6.60
N SER A 188 8.37 20.68 -5.93
CA SER A 188 7.05 20.10 -6.15
C SER A 188 5.91 20.87 -5.47
N LEU A 189 6.15 21.41 -4.27
CA LEU A 189 5.15 22.11 -3.47
C LEU A 189 5.22 23.65 -3.56
N LYS A 190 6.25 24.20 -4.22
CA LYS A 190 6.54 25.65 -4.30
C LYS A 190 6.59 26.31 -2.91
N CYS A 191 7.07 25.60 -1.90
CA CYS A 191 7.24 26.11 -0.54
C CYS A 191 8.66 26.64 -0.33
N GLU A 192 8.81 27.68 0.48
CA GLU A 192 10.12 28.23 0.85
C GLU A 192 10.79 27.38 1.94
N ARG A 193 9.98 26.75 2.79
CA ARG A 193 10.42 26.00 3.98
C ARG A 193 9.93 24.56 3.95
N VAL A 194 10.67 23.66 4.59
CA VAL A 194 10.29 22.26 4.77
C VAL A 194 10.34 21.90 6.25
N GLN A 195 9.21 21.45 6.77
CA GLN A 195 9.11 20.94 8.14
C GLN A 195 9.29 19.42 8.14
N PHE A 196 10.28 18.96 8.87
CA PHE A 196 10.54 17.57 9.19
C PHE A 196 9.97 17.20 10.56
N SER A 197 9.42 16.00 10.69
CA SER A 197 8.89 15.48 11.95
C SER A 197 9.33 14.05 12.15
N VAL A 198 9.91 13.78 13.33
CA VAL A 198 10.25 12.44 13.80
C VAL A 198 9.23 12.04 14.85
N SER A 199 8.65 10.85 14.70
CA SER A 199 7.70 10.31 15.68
C SER A 199 7.90 8.82 15.85
N VAL A 200 7.80 8.32 17.08
CA VAL A 200 7.78 6.88 17.37
C VAL A 200 6.33 6.41 17.41
N GLU A 201 5.98 5.46 16.55
CA GLU A 201 4.63 4.88 16.45
C GLU A 201 4.77 3.35 16.38
N ASP A 202 4.07 2.63 17.25
CA ASP A 202 4.10 1.15 17.33
C ASP A 202 5.51 0.55 17.42
N GLY A 203 6.41 1.22 18.17
CA GLY A 203 7.79 0.78 18.33
C GLY A 203 8.65 0.94 17.08
N HIS A 204 8.20 1.69 16.08
CA HIS A 204 8.95 2.02 14.87
C HIS A 204 9.11 3.53 14.72
N VAL A 205 10.24 3.95 14.12
CA VAL A 205 10.48 5.37 13.87
C VAL A 205 9.87 5.79 12.55
N GLN A 206 9.00 6.79 12.61
CA GLN A 206 8.39 7.45 11.46
C GLN A 206 9.07 8.80 11.21
N PHE A 207 9.45 9.04 9.96
CA PHE A 207 10.03 10.28 9.49
C PHE A 207 9.14 10.89 8.42
N LYS A 208 8.63 12.10 8.66
CA LYS A 208 7.71 12.82 7.77
C LYS A 208 8.29 14.18 7.39
N ALA A 209 8.01 14.61 6.17
CA ALA A 209 8.38 15.92 5.67
C ALA A 209 7.16 16.57 5.01
N LYS A 210 6.92 17.85 5.30
CA LYS A 210 5.85 18.64 4.69
C LYS A 210 6.38 20.01 4.28
N GLY A 211 5.83 20.58 3.21
CA GLY A 211 6.04 21.98 2.87
C GLY A 211 5.44 22.86 3.96
N ASP A 212 6.18 23.90 4.34
CA ASP A 212 5.77 24.92 5.28
C ASP A 212 5.75 26.24 4.50
N GLU A 213 4.63 26.97 4.57
CA GLU A 213 4.34 28.16 3.75
C GLU A 213 5.15 29.38 4.22
#